data_AF-A0AAW1PV38-F1
#
_entry.id   AF-A0AAW1PV38-F1
#
_cell.length_a   1.000
_cell.length_b   1.000
_cell.length_c   1.000
_cell.angle_alpha   90.00
_cell.angle_beta   90.00
_cell.angle_gamma   90.00
#
_symmetry.space_group_name_H-M   'P 1'
#
loop_
_entity.id
_entity.type
_entity.pdbx_description
1 polymer ?
#
loop_
_entity_poly.entity_id
_entity_poly.type
_entity_poly.pdbx_seq_one_letter_code
_entity_poly.pdbx_strand_id
1 'polypeptide(L)'
;MLDFHNTAHSDHIGQVPFPDKQGFIDSWASLLRDLAVVPEVKGKLMVDLVNEPDQYGIRWERNKTVGLGELYLDAFDVLHPICPDCLLMVEGTGQSPLGLTWGTGLVIDDFWIQNKSLSDPRPFLDQLVTKPYVNQIVITPHIYCPSVTEATKDLCYAGEALWYHLDLGAGYLSAEGYCALGQGPCHKFPVLTGEFAVQFHSKNTTGDNEERECWMPLLPT
;
A
#
# COMPACT_ATOMS: atom_id res chain seq x y z
N MET A 1 3.70 4.96 -13.76
CA MET A 1 3.72 3.94 -12.71
C MET A 1 4.01 2.61 -13.38
N LEU A 2 5.07 1.93 -12.93
CA LEU A 2 5.34 0.54 -13.25
C LEU A 2 4.97 -0.24 -12.01
N ASP A 3 4.24 -1.33 -12.20
CA ASP A 3 3.77 -2.17 -11.10
C ASP A 3 3.91 -3.65 -11.46
N PHE A 4 4.19 -4.47 -10.45
CA PHE A 4 4.04 -5.92 -10.51
C PHE A 4 2.60 -6.29 -10.14
N HIS A 5 1.76 -6.36 -11.16
CA HIS A 5 0.40 -6.85 -11.04
C HIS A 5 0.33 -8.31 -11.51
N ASN A 6 -0.18 -9.22 -10.68
CA ASN A 6 -0.47 -10.58 -11.13
C ASN A 6 -1.73 -10.56 -12.01
N THR A 7 -1.57 -10.22 -13.29
CA THR A 7 -2.67 -10.10 -14.26
C THR A 7 -3.14 -11.44 -14.81
N ALA A 8 -2.59 -12.56 -14.33
CA ALA A 8 -3.07 -13.87 -14.69
C ALA A 8 -4.07 -14.35 -13.63
N HIS A 9 -5.32 -14.56 -14.07
CA HIS A 9 -6.30 -15.49 -13.49
C HIS A 9 -5.78 -16.94 -13.37
N SER A 10 -4.49 -17.15 -13.09
CA SER A 10 -3.95 -18.45 -12.74
C SER A 10 -4.60 -18.89 -11.44
N ASP A 11 -5.15 -20.10 -11.43
CA ASP A 11 -5.91 -20.76 -10.36
C ASP A 11 -5.07 -21.02 -9.08
N HIS A 12 -4.22 -20.07 -8.69
CA HIS A 12 -3.18 -20.19 -7.67
C HIS A 12 -3.24 -19.04 -6.67
N ILE A 13 -4.46 -18.60 -6.31
CA ILE A 13 -4.67 -17.85 -5.05
C ILE A 13 -4.02 -18.69 -3.94
N GLY A 14 -2.91 -18.21 -3.39
CA GLY A 14 -2.15 -18.89 -2.33
C GLY A 14 -0.76 -19.42 -2.69
N GLN A 15 -0.26 -19.27 -3.92
CA GLN A 15 1.18 -19.42 -4.16
C GLN A 15 1.91 -18.16 -3.69
N VAL A 16 2.92 -18.35 -2.83
CA VAL A 16 3.79 -17.27 -2.34
C VAL A 16 4.39 -16.58 -3.57
N PRO A 17 4.15 -15.27 -3.79
CA PRO A 17 4.53 -14.62 -5.05
C PRO A 17 6.05 -14.47 -5.22
N PHE A 18 6.82 -14.63 -4.14
CA PHE A 18 8.26 -14.38 -4.14
C PHE A 18 9.07 -15.52 -3.47
N PRO A 19 9.06 -16.75 -4.01
CA PRO A 19 9.93 -17.83 -3.50
C PRO A 19 11.42 -17.49 -3.70
N ASP A 20 11.72 -16.67 -4.71
CA ASP A 20 13.05 -16.12 -4.99
C ASP A 20 13.04 -14.59 -4.89
N LYS A 21 13.26 -14.09 -3.66
CA LYS A 21 13.35 -12.65 -3.37
C LYS A 21 14.41 -11.96 -4.23
N GLN A 22 15.58 -12.59 -4.40
CA GLN A 22 16.68 -11.95 -5.11
C GLN A 22 16.41 -11.90 -6.61
N GLY A 23 15.92 -12.99 -7.20
CA GLY A 23 15.53 -13.00 -8.61
C GLY A 23 14.44 -11.96 -8.93
N PHE A 24 13.52 -11.71 -8.00
CA PHE A 24 12.52 -10.66 -8.12
C PHE A 24 13.16 -9.25 -8.14
N ILE A 25 14.04 -8.95 -7.18
CA ILE A 25 14.76 -7.66 -7.13
C ILE A 25 15.64 -7.46 -8.37
N ASP A 26 16.35 -8.51 -8.81
CA ASP A 26 17.22 -8.46 -9.98
C ASP A 26 16.42 -8.18 -11.27
N SER A 27 15.21 -8.71 -11.37
CA SER A 27 14.29 -8.45 -12.49
C SER A 27 13.86 -6.99 -12.54
N TRP A 28 13.47 -6.41 -11.40
CA TRP A 28 13.19 -4.97 -11.29
C TRP A 28 14.40 -4.10 -11.61
N ALA A 29 15.57 -4.47 -11.10
CA ALA A 29 16.81 -3.75 -11.37
C ALA A 29 17.18 -3.79 -12.87
N SER A 30 16.96 -4.92 -13.55
CA SER A 30 17.15 -5.02 -15.00
C SER A 30 16.21 -4.07 -15.74
N LEU A 31 14.91 -4.12 -15.43
CA LEU A 31 13.91 -3.26 -16.06
C LEU A 31 14.24 -1.77 -15.88
N LEU A 32 14.61 -1.35 -14.67
CA LEU A 32 14.97 0.05 -14.43
C LEU A 32 16.25 0.47 -15.14
N ARG A 33 17.26 -0.41 -15.31
CA ARG A 33 18.45 -0.08 -16.12
C ARG A 33 18.09 0.16 -17.58
N ASP A 34 17.20 -0.66 -18.14
CA ASP A 34 16.74 -0.51 -19.52
C ASP A 34 15.92 0.77 -19.72
N LEU A 35 15.12 1.16 -18.72
CA LEU A 35 14.33 2.39 -18.77
C LEU A 35 15.14 3.65 -18.43
N ALA A 36 16.14 3.57 -17.57
CA ALA A 36 16.94 4.73 -17.14
C ALA A 36 17.73 5.37 -18.31
N VAL A 37 17.98 4.62 -19.39
CA VAL A 37 18.63 5.15 -20.60
C VAL A 37 17.66 5.81 -21.59
N VAL A 38 16.35 5.74 -21.35
CA VAL A 38 15.31 6.32 -22.21
C VAL A 38 15.03 7.77 -21.78
N PRO A 39 15.37 8.80 -22.59
CA PRO A 39 15.21 10.20 -22.20
C PRO A 39 13.78 10.60 -21.83
N GLU A 40 12.78 10.00 -22.48
CA GLU A 40 11.38 10.34 -22.34
C GLU A 40 10.80 10.02 -20.95
N VAL A 41 11.37 9.03 -20.26
CA VAL A 41 10.89 8.56 -18.94
C VAL A 41 11.68 9.13 -17.77
N LYS A 42 12.81 9.79 -18.03
CA LYS A 42 13.65 10.40 -16.99
C LYS A 42 12.86 11.36 -16.10
N GLY A 43 12.93 11.17 -14.79
CA GLY A 43 12.19 11.94 -13.79
C GLY A 43 10.68 11.74 -13.78
N LYS A 44 10.16 10.69 -14.45
CA LYS A 44 8.72 10.40 -14.56
C LYS A 44 8.34 8.99 -14.09
N LEU A 45 9.33 8.21 -13.65
CA LEU A 45 9.10 6.85 -13.20
C LEU A 45 8.61 6.84 -11.75
N MET A 46 7.55 6.08 -11.52
CA MET A 46 7.03 5.70 -10.22
C MET A 46 7.06 4.17 -10.21
N VAL A 47 7.67 3.59 -9.19
CA VAL A 47 7.88 2.14 -9.08
C VAL A 47 7.04 1.62 -7.93
N ASP A 48 6.05 0.83 -8.25
CA ASP A 48 5.30 0.02 -7.32
C ASP A 48 5.82 -1.42 -7.39
N LEU A 49 6.37 -1.92 -6.29
CA LEU A 49 7.00 -3.23 -6.32
C LEU A 49 6.00 -4.36 -6.20
N VAL A 50 4.92 -4.17 -5.44
CA VAL A 50 3.99 -5.25 -5.11
C VAL A 50 2.60 -4.66 -4.96
N ASN A 51 1.79 -4.82 -6.00
CA ASN A 51 0.37 -4.49 -5.95
C ASN A 51 -0.35 -5.33 -4.91
N GLU A 52 -1.15 -4.71 -4.04
CA GLU A 52 -2.11 -5.38 -3.15
C GLU A 52 -1.51 -6.55 -2.35
N PRO A 53 -0.42 -6.33 -1.58
CA PRO A 53 0.35 -7.40 -0.93
C PRO A 53 -0.49 -8.30 0.00
N ASP A 54 -1.57 -7.75 0.58
CA ASP A 54 -2.55 -8.48 1.38
C ASP A 54 -3.19 -9.68 0.65
N GLN A 55 -3.43 -9.58 -0.65
CA GLN A 55 -4.05 -10.66 -1.44
C GLN A 55 -3.19 -11.93 -1.47
N TYR A 56 -1.88 -11.79 -1.20
CA TYR A 56 -0.93 -12.88 -1.18
C TYR A 56 -0.63 -13.39 0.24
N GLY A 57 -1.31 -12.86 1.27
CA GLY A 57 -1.04 -13.19 2.67
C GLY A 57 0.34 -12.75 3.15
N ILE A 58 0.94 -11.77 2.47
CA ILE A 58 2.19 -11.14 2.90
C ILE A 58 1.92 -10.34 4.17
N ARG A 59 2.96 -10.21 5.00
CA ARG A 59 2.97 -9.40 6.22
C ARG A 59 4.23 -8.54 6.20
N TRP A 60 4.27 -7.46 6.96
CA TRP A 60 5.46 -6.64 7.17
C TRP A 60 6.63 -7.47 7.68
N GLU A 61 6.38 -8.26 8.74
CA GLU A 61 7.32 -9.24 9.24
C GLU A 61 7.31 -10.54 8.42
N ARG A 62 8.45 -11.23 8.40
CA ARG A 62 8.58 -12.55 7.77
C ARG A 62 7.60 -13.55 8.39
N ASN A 63 6.91 -14.30 7.54
CA ASN A 63 6.04 -15.40 7.95
C ASN A 63 6.38 -16.69 7.18
N LYS A 64 5.40 -17.33 6.53
CA LYS A 64 5.62 -18.36 5.50
C LYS A 64 6.27 -17.80 4.23
N THR A 65 6.29 -16.48 4.05
CA THR A 65 6.85 -15.73 2.91
C THR A 65 7.94 -14.77 3.38
N VAL A 66 8.64 -14.13 2.44
CA VAL A 66 9.42 -12.93 2.73
C VAL A 66 8.52 -11.87 3.39
N GLY A 67 9.05 -11.14 4.37
CA GLY A 67 8.35 -9.99 4.95
C GLY A 67 8.41 -8.80 3.99
N LEU A 68 7.30 -8.06 3.84
CA LEU A 68 7.21 -6.93 2.91
C LEU A 68 8.25 -5.86 3.25
N GLY A 69 8.48 -5.60 4.54
CA GLY A 69 9.45 -4.60 4.97
C GLY A 69 10.88 -4.95 4.54
N GLU A 70 11.25 -6.23 4.64
CA GLU A 70 12.55 -6.74 4.16
C GLU A 70 12.65 -6.59 2.63
N LEU A 71 11.61 -7.00 1.91
CA LEU A 71 11.57 -6.91 0.44
C LEU A 71 11.71 -5.46 -0.06
N TYR A 72 10.94 -4.53 0.50
CA TYR A 72 10.99 -3.12 0.11
C TYR A 72 12.36 -2.50 0.39
N LEU A 73 12.91 -2.67 1.60
CA LEU A 73 14.21 -2.07 1.93
C LEU A 73 15.34 -2.62 1.04
N ASP A 74 15.37 -3.94 0.83
CA ASP A 74 16.39 -4.57 -0.01
C ASP A 74 16.24 -4.16 -1.49
N ALA A 75 15.01 -4.10 -2.00
CA ALA A 75 14.76 -3.66 -3.37
C ALA A 75 15.15 -2.18 -3.54
N PHE A 76 14.68 -1.29 -2.66
CA PHE A 76 14.96 0.14 -2.77
C PHE A 76 16.45 0.47 -2.64
N ASP A 77 17.20 -0.25 -1.79
CA ASP A 77 18.66 -0.13 -1.71
C ASP A 77 19.35 -0.45 -3.06
N VAL A 78 18.80 -1.38 -3.85
CA VAL A 78 19.31 -1.75 -5.18
C VAL A 78 18.82 -0.80 -6.28
N LEU A 79 17.56 -0.37 -6.22
CA LEU A 79 16.91 0.40 -7.29
C LEU A 79 17.26 1.90 -7.23
N HIS A 80 17.42 2.47 -6.04
CA HIS A 80 17.71 3.90 -5.87
C HIS A 80 18.97 4.36 -6.62
N PRO A 81 20.12 3.65 -6.59
CA PRO A 81 21.29 4.02 -7.39
C PRO A 81 21.09 3.94 -8.91
N ILE A 82 20.14 3.12 -9.39
CA ILE A 82 19.83 2.95 -10.82
C ILE A 82 18.93 4.09 -11.30
N CYS A 83 17.96 4.48 -10.47
CA CYS A 83 16.99 5.53 -10.78
C CYS A 83 16.86 6.51 -9.61
N PRO A 84 17.83 7.44 -9.45
CA PRO A 84 17.86 8.38 -8.32
C PRO A 84 16.82 9.51 -8.45
N ASP A 85 15.98 9.49 -9.48
CA ASP A 85 14.85 10.40 -9.69
C ASP A 85 13.51 9.65 -9.75
N CYS A 86 13.50 8.33 -9.53
CA CYS A 86 12.27 7.57 -9.38
C CYS A 86 11.57 7.91 -8.06
N LEU A 87 10.24 7.89 -8.09
CA LEU A 87 9.42 7.76 -6.88
C LEU A 87 9.21 6.28 -6.57
N LEU A 88 9.31 5.92 -5.30
CA LEU A 88 9.20 4.55 -4.80
C LEU A 88 7.91 4.44 -4.00
N MET A 89 6.97 3.65 -4.51
CA MET A 89 5.64 3.49 -3.94
C MET A 89 5.65 2.42 -2.85
N VAL A 90 4.93 2.67 -1.76
CA VAL A 90 4.81 1.78 -0.61
C VAL A 90 3.34 1.55 -0.32
N GLU A 91 2.91 0.33 -0.60
CA GLU A 91 1.63 -0.20 -0.18
C GLU A 91 1.75 -0.88 1.20
N GLY A 92 0.68 -0.78 2.00
CA GLY A 92 0.57 -1.45 3.28
C GLY A 92 0.03 -2.87 3.20
N THR A 93 0.26 -3.67 4.25
CA THR A 93 -0.15 -5.09 4.27
C THR A 93 -0.44 -5.62 5.67
N GLY A 94 -1.08 -6.80 5.75
CA GLY A 94 -1.23 -7.62 6.95
C GLY A 94 -2.24 -7.07 7.96
N GLN A 95 -3.15 -6.19 7.54
CA GLN A 95 -4.09 -5.50 8.42
C GLN A 95 -5.56 -5.59 8.00
N SER A 96 -5.89 -6.52 7.10
CA SER A 96 -7.27 -6.79 6.67
C SER A 96 -8.28 -7.04 7.81
N PRO A 97 -7.91 -7.58 9.00
CA PRO A 97 -8.85 -7.69 10.13
C PRO A 97 -9.42 -6.37 10.67
N LEU A 98 -8.86 -5.21 10.26
CA LEU A 98 -9.42 -3.89 10.54
C LEU A 98 -10.45 -3.44 9.50
N GLY A 99 -10.76 -4.26 8.48
CA GLY A 99 -11.58 -3.84 7.35
C GLY A 99 -10.85 -2.92 6.37
N LEU A 100 -9.54 -2.72 6.57
CA LEU A 100 -8.72 -1.98 5.62
C LEU A 100 -8.63 -2.75 4.30
N THR A 101 -8.74 -1.98 3.23
CA THR A 101 -8.60 -2.44 1.86
C THR A 101 -7.14 -2.82 1.59
N TRP A 102 -6.95 -3.65 0.56
CA TRP A 102 -5.61 -4.08 0.15
C TRP A 102 -4.70 -2.86 -0.06
N GLY A 103 -3.46 -2.91 0.42
CA GLY A 103 -2.52 -1.78 0.26
C GLY A 103 -2.63 -0.67 1.30
N THR A 104 -3.58 -0.70 2.26
CA THR A 104 -3.75 0.36 3.28
C THR A 104 -3.15 0.00 4.66
N GLY A 105 -2.56 -1.18 4.81
CA GLY A 105 -2.11 -1.72 6.10
C GLY A 105 -0.84 -1.07 6.69
N LEU A 106 -0.93 0.17 7.15
CA LEU A 106 0.16 0.98 7.73
C LEU A 106 -0.16 1.51 9.15
N VAL A 107 -1.14 0.90 9.83
CA VAL A 107 -1.51 1.23 11.22
C VAL A 107 -0.39 0.84 12.19
N ILE A 108 0.01 1.77 13.06
CA ILE A 108 1.07 1.59 14.08
C ILE A 108 0.56 1.54 15.52
N ASP A 109 -0.75 1.65 15.71
CA ASP A 109 -1.38 1.68 17.03
C ASP A 109 -1.29 0.31 17.73
N ASP A 110 -0.70 0.29 18.94
CA ASP A 110 -0.48 -0.93 19.71
C ASP A 110 -1.77 -1.64 20.10
N PHE A 111 -2.83 -0.90 20.40
CA PHE A 111 -4.12 -1.48 20.77
C PHE A 111 -4.66 -2.30 19.60
N TRP A 112 -4.63 -1.76 18.38
CA TRP A 112 -5.10 -2.48 17.20
C TRP A 112 -4.19 -3.66 16.84
N ILE A 113 -2.87 -3.45 16.83
CA ILE A 113 -1.88 -4.50 16.49
C ILE A 113 -2.06 -5.71 17.41
N GLN A 114 -2.15 -5.49 18.72
CA GLN A 114 -2.25 -6.57 19.69
C GLN A 114 -3.63 -7.24 19.68
N ASN A 115 -4.72 -6.46 19.72
CA ASN A 115 -6.08 -7.02 19.83
C ASN A 115 -6.54 -7.75 18.56
N LYS A 116 -6.00 -7.38 17.39
CA LYS A 116 -6.38 -7.97 16.10
C LYS A 116 -5.26 -8.81 15.48
N SER A 117 -4.13 -8.99 16.17
CA SER A 117 -2.96 -9.73 15.68
C SER A 117 -2.48 -9.24 14.31
N LEU A 118 -2.50 -7.92 14.13
CA LEU A 118 -2.12 -7.28 12.87
C LEU A 118 -0.62 -7.37 12.66
N SER A 119 -0.21 -7.25 11.40
CA SER A 119 1.19 -7.08 11.05
C SER A 119 1.67 -5.68 11.42
N ASP A 120 2.91 -5.58 11.91
CA ASP A 120 3.46 -4.33 12.48
C ASP A 120 4.44 -3.67 11.49
N PRO A 121 4.10 -2.49 10.93
CA PRO A 121 4.97 -1.76 10.00
C PRO A 121 6.14 -1.03 10.67
N ARG A 122 6.14 -0.86 12.01
CA ARG A 122 7.12 0.00 12.69
C ARG A 122 8.58 -0.39 12.43
N PRO A 123 8.98 -1.69 12.45
CA PRO A 123 10.36 -2.06 12.14
C PRO A 123 10.81 -1.68 10.72
N PHE A 124 9.87 -1.64 9.76
CA PHE A 124 10.14 -1.15 8.41
C PHE A 124 10.25 0.37 8.39
N LEU A 125 9.27 1.07 8.97
CA LEU A 125 9.24 2.54 9.01
C LEU A 125 10.45 3.13 9.74
N ASP A 126 10.87 2.53 10.86
CA ASP A 126 12.06 2.91 11.63
C ASP A 126 13.32 2.89 10.78
N GLN A 127 13.45 1.91 9.89
CA GLN A 127 14.58 1.83 8.96
C GLN A 127 14.41 2.80 7.79
N LEU A 128 13.22 2.84 7.18
CA LEU A 128 12.91 3.63 6.01
C LEU A 128 13.23 5.12 6.21
N VAL A 129 12.85 5.70 7.35
CA VAL A 129 13.07 7.12 7.61
C VAL A 129 14.55 7.51 7.75
N THR A 130 15.44 6.52 7.85
CA THR A 130 16.90 6.72 7.89
C THR A 130 17.57 6.54 6.54
N LYS A 131 16.83 6.10 5.51
CA LYS A 131 17.37 5.79 4.19
C LYS A 131 17.63 7.05 3.36
N PRO A 132 18.64 7.06 2.46
CA PRO A 132 18.93 8.21 1.61
C PRO A 132 17.81 8.54 0.61
N TYR A 133 16.97 7.56 0.28
CA TYR A 133 15.82 7.69 -0.61
C TYR A 133 14.51 8.02 0.10
N VAL A 134 14.51 8.34 1.41
CA VAL A 134 13.26 8.61 2.14
C VAL A 134 12.40 9.70 1.46
N ASN A 135 13.02 10.73 0.89
CA ASN A 135 12.34 11.80 0.16
C ASN A 135 11.75 11.39 -1.20
N GLN A 136 11.96 10.13 -1.63
CA GLN A 136 11.39 9.55 -2.85
C GLN A 136 10.23 8.60 -2.54
N ILE A 137 9.98 8.31 -1.27
CA ILE A 137 8.90 7.42 -0.86
C ILE A 137 7.55 8.11 -1.03
N VAL A 138 6.60 7.39 -1.62
CA VAL A 138 5.19 7.77 -1.69
C VAL A 138 4.38 6.65 -1.05
N ILE A 139 3.53 6.99 -0.08
CA ILE A 139 2.60 6.03 0.54
C ILE A 139 1.37 5.89 -0.35
N THR A 140 1.01 4.66 -0.73
CA THR A 140 0.07 4.42 -1.83
C THR A 140 -1.10 3.50 -1.48
N PRO A 141 -1.99 3.92 -0.55
CA PRO A 141 -3.11 3.08 -0.15
C PRO A 141 -4.11 2.90 -1.30
N HIS A 142 -4.74 1.71 -1.38
CA HIS A 142 -5.89 1.51 -2.26
C HIS A 142 -7.19 1.70 -1.48
N ILE A 143 -8.18 2.32 -2.11
CA ILE A 143 -9.45 2.68 -1.46
C ILE A 143 -10.59 2.03 -2.21
N TYR A 144 -11.04 0.89 -1.70
CA TYR A 144 -12.14 0.14 -2.28
C TYR A 144 -13.38 0.15 -1.42
N CYS A 145 -14.52 0.30 -2.08
CA CYS A 145 -15.80 0.18 -1.40
C CYS A 145 -16.13 -1.27 -1.03
N PRO A 146 -17.05 -1.49 -0.07
CA PRO A 146 -17.54 -2.83 0.24
C PRO A 146 -18.10 -3.53 -1.00
N SER A 147 -18.63 -2.75 -1.96
CA SER A 147 -19.10 -3.24 -3.25
C SER A 147 -18.01 -3.94 -4.09
N VAL A 148 -16.74 -3.68 -3.83
CA VAL A 148 -15.59 -4.23 -4.55
C VAL A 148 -14.91 -5.35 -3.74
N THR A 149 -14.77 -5.16 -2.44
CA THR A 149 -14.03 -6.11 -1.57
C THR A 149 -14.87 -7.24 -1.00
N GLU A 150 -16.18 -7.22 -1.21
CA GLU A 150 -17.16 -8.07 -0.51
C GLU A 150 -17.09 -7.94 1.02
N ALA A 151 -16.41 -6.91 1.54
CA ALA A 151 -16.37 -6.63 2.95
C ALA A 151 -17.80 -6.44 3.47
N THR A 152 -18.08 -6.92 4.69
CA THR A 152 -19.37 -6.70 5.32
C THR A 152 -19.63 -5.19 5.40
N LYS A 153 -20.91 -4.78 5.33
CA LYS A 153 -21.33 -3.36 5.44
C LYS A 153 -20.66 -2.64 6.63
N ASP A 154 -20.26 -3.41 7.64
CA ASP A 154 -19.67 -2.92 8.87
C ASP A 154 -18.17 -2.56 8.78
N LEU A 155 -17.52 -2.70 7.63
CA LEU A 155 -16.05 -2.57 7.49
C LEU A 155 -15.58 -1.53 6.47
N CYS A 156 -16.48 -0.84 5.76
CA CYS A 156 -16.12 0.27 4.87
C CYS A 156 -17.27 1.29 4.80
N TYR A 157 -17.29 2.17 5.79
CA TYR A 157 -18.35 3.14 5.97
C TYR A 157 -18.01 4.44 5.27
N ALA A 158 -18.86 4.90 4.36
CA ALA A 158 -18.88 6.26 3.83
C ALA A 158 -18.67 7.36 4.89
N GLY A 159 -18.29 8.57 4.46
CA GLY A 159 -18.17 9.74 5.34
C GLY A 159 -17.08 9.63 6.42
N GLU A 160 -17.42 9.93 7.67
CA GLU A 160 -16.47 10.06 8.78
C GLU A 160 -15.70 8.77 9.07
N ALA A 161 -16.33 7.61 8.90
CA ALA A 161 -15.68 6.36 9.21
C ALA A 161 -14.67 5.94 8.11
N LEU A 162 -14.93 6.23 6.82
CA LEU A 162 -13.93 6.11 5.76
C LEU A 162 -12.76 7.04 6.06
N TRP A 163 -13.05 8.28 6.43
CA TRP A 163 -12.02 9.23 6.80
C TRP A 163 -11.17 8.73 7.98
N TYR A 164 -11.79 8.19 9.02
CA TYR A 164 -11.11 7.56 10.15
C TYR A 164 -10.19 6.41 9.69
N HIS A 165 -10.65 5.53 8.81
CA HIS A 165 -9.84 4.41 8.31
C HIS A 165 -8.67 4.88 7.44
N LEU A 166 -8.88 5.87 6.59
CA LEU A 166 -7.81 6.47 5.79
C LEU A 166 -6.78 7.15 6.67
N ASP A 167 -7.22 7.90 7.69
CA ASP A 167 -6.35 8.57 8.64
C ASP A 167 -5.54 7.57 9.47
N LEU A 168 -6.21 6.56 10.03
CA LEU A 168 -5.61 5.48 10.81
C LEU A 168 -4.60 4.67 9.97
N GLY A 169 -4.96 4.36 8.73
CA GLY A 169 -4.15 3.55 7.81
C GLY A 169 -2.91 4.29 7.32
N ALA A 170 -3.07 5.49 6.75
CA ALA A 170 -1.98 6.20 6.10
C ALA A 170 -2.00 7.74 6.26
N GLY A 171 -3.15 8.34 6.60
CA GLY A 171 -3.29 9.80 6.64
C GLY A 171 -2.36 10.47 7.63
N TYR A 172 -2.15 9.87 8.81
CA TYR A 172 -1.22 10.37 9.82
C TYR A 172 0.23 10.49 9.29
N LEU A 173 0.65 9.64 8.34
CA LEU A 173 1.99 9.71 7.74
C LEU A 173 2.20 10.97 6.89
N SER A 174 1.12 11.54 6.34
CA SER A 174 1.16 12.81 5.62
C SER A 174 0.97 14.02 6.54
N ALA A 175 0.09 13.90 7.53
CA ALA A 175 -0.29 15.00 8.42
C ALA A 175 0.76 15.24 9.51
N GLU A 176 1.17 14.18 10.19
CA GLU A 176 2.06 14.18 11.36
C GLU A 176 3.47 13.69 10.99
N GLY A 177 3.53 12.65 10.16
CA GLY A 177 4.76 11.96 9.77
C GLY A 177 5.14 10.80 10.70
N TYR A 178 6.30 10.21 10.46
CA TYR A 178 6.85 9.14 11.28
C TYR A 178 8.24 9.53 11.83
N CYS A 179 8.43 9.36 13.13
CA CYS A 179 9.70 9.61 13.82
C CYS A 179 10.39 8.28 14.10
N ALA A 180 11.64 8.11 13.67
CA ALA A 180 12.42 6.90 13.90
C ALA A 180 12.48 6.56 15.39
N LEU A 181 11.99 5.39 15.81
CA LEU A 181 11.96 4.96 17.21
C LEU A 181 11.27 5.97 18.16
N GLY A 182 10.35 6.79 17.63
CA GLY A 182 9.70 7.86 18.38
C GLY A 182 10.63 9.02 18.77
N GLN A 183 11.77 9.17 18.10
CA GLN A 183 12.78 10.19 18.39
C GLN A 183 13.07 11.06 17.17
N GLY A 184 13.50 12.29 17.42
CA GLY A 184 13.92 13.22 16.37
C GLY A 184 12.77 13.85 15.57
N PRO A 185 13.09 14.53 14.46
CA PRO A 185 12.07 15.10 13.58
C PRO A 185 11.34 14.00 12.82
N CYS A 186 10.02 14.08 12.76
CA CYS A 186 9.21 13.15 11.97
C CYS A 186 9.34 13.46 10.47
N HIS A 187 9.50 12.43 9.66
CA HIS A 187 9.43 12.53 8.21
C HIS A 187 7.97 12.41 7.75
N LYS A 188 7.50 13.40 6.98
CA LYS A 188 6.16 13.36 6.38
C LYS A 188 6.24 12.80 4.99
N PHE A 189 5.37 11.85 4.69
CA PHE A 189 5.32 11.21 3.39
C PHE A 189 4.21 11.80 2.53
N PRO A 190 4.44 12.04 1.23
CA PRO A 190 3.34 12.23 0.31
C PRO A 190 2.48 10.96 0.26
N VAL A 191 1.16 11.15 0.23
CA VAL A 191 0.19 10.07 0.03
C VAL A 191 -0.45 10.24 -1.34
N LEU A 192 -0.47 9.16 -2.11
CA LEU A 192 -1.13 9.07 -3.42
C LEU A 192 -2.04 7.85 -3.41
N THR A 193 -3.35 8.02 -3.57
CA THR A 193 -4.24 6.87 -3.73
C THR A 193 -3.85 6.06 -4.97
N GLY A 194 -3.35 4.84 -4.78
CA GLY A 194 -2.83 3.98 -5.86
C GLY A 194 -3.95 3.45 -6.73
N GLU A 195 -4.97 2.89 -6.09
CA GLU A 195 -6.21 2.47 -6.73
C GLU A 195 -7.42 2.94 -5.93
N PHE A 196 -8.53 3.17 -6.62
CA PHE A 196 -9.82 3.31 -5.99
C PHE A 196 -10.91 2.77 -6.90
N ALA A 197 -11.90 2.10 -6.32
CA ALA A 197 -13.04 1.63 -7.08
C ALA A 197 -14.33 1.57 -6.28
N VAL A 198 -15.41 1.83 -7.02
CA VAL A 198 -16.81 1.62 -6.65
C VAL A 198 -17.40 0.66 -7.67
N GLN A 199 -18.12 -0.37 -7.24
CA GLN A 199 -18.88 -1.19 -8.17
C GLN A 199 -20.26 -0.56 -8.33
N PHE A 200 -20.51 0.05 -9.47
CA PHE A 200 -21.85 0.53 -9.82
C PHE A 200 -22.72 -0.68 -10.13
N HIS A 201 -23.63 -1.04 -9.22
CA HIS A 201 -24.71 -1.95 -9.59
C HIS A 201 -25.58 -1.22 -10.62
N SER A 202 -25.58 -1.70 -11.87
CA SER A 202 -26.52 -1.23 -12.87
C SER A 202 -27.94 -1.35 -12.30
N LYS A 203 -28.64 -0.22 -12.16
CA LYS A 203 -29.98 -0.18 -11.58
C LYS A 203 -30.88 -1.19 -12.29
N ASN A 204 -31.23 -2.29 -11.61
CA ASN A 204 -32.56 -2.85 -11.83
C ASN A 204 -33.52 -1.80 -11.26
N THR A 205 -34.32 -1.19 -12.13
CA THR A 205 -35.18 -0.02 -11.91
C THR A 205 -36.36 -0.27 -10.96
N THR A 206 -36.23 -1.19 -10.00
CA THR A 206 -37.34 -1.64 -9.15
C THR A 206 -36.90 -1.75 -7.70
N GLY A 207 -36.67 -0.61 -7.06
CA GLY A 207 -36.69 -0.45 -5.60
C GLY A 207 -35.52 -1.03 -4.80
N ASP A 208 -35.01 -0.23 -3.86
CA ASP A 208 -34.30 -0.66 -2.63
C ASP A 208 -32.80 -1.07 -2.70
N ASN A 209 -31.98 -0.38 -3.52
CA ASN A 209 -30.51 -0.57 -3.50
C ASN A 209 -29.72 0.69 -3.06
N GLU A 210 -30.15 1.41 -2.01
CA GLU A 210 -29.52 2.67 -1.60
C GLU A 210 -28.20 2.57 -0.81
N GLU A 211 -27.65 1.39 -0.48
CA GLU A 211 -26.59 1.32 0.57
C GLU A 211 -25.36 0.45 0.26
N ARG A 212 -24.70 0.65 -0.88
CA ARG A 212 -23.36 0.05 -1.12
C ARG A 212 -22.34 1.00 -1.75
N GLU A 213 -22.67 2.28 -1.85
CA GLU A 213 -21.80 3.28 -2.46
C GLU A 213 -20.97 3.98 -1.36
N CYS A 214 -19.65 4.12 -1.55
CA CYS A 214 -18.89 5.02 -0.70
C CYS A 214 -19.12 6.45 -1.20
N TRP A 215 -20.00 7.16 -0.52
CA TRP A 215 -20.07 8.60 -0.69
C TRP A 215 -19.22 9.27 0.39
N MET A 216 -18.22 10.05 -0.03
CA MET A 216 -17.78 11.13 0.83
C MET A 216 -18.79 12.25 0.64
N PRO A 217 -19.69 12.54 1.60
CA PRO A 217 -20.47 13.76 1.52
C PRO A 217 -19.47 14.91 1.39
N LEU A 218 -19.69 15.79 0.42
CA LEU A 218 -18.93 17.03 0.32
C LEU A 218 -19.04 17.70 1.68
N LEU A 219 -17.92 17.81 2.40
CA LEU A 219 -17.91 18.48 3.70
C LEU A 219 -18.43 19.91 3.49
N PRO A 220 -19.38 20.39 4.30
CA PRO A 220 -19.79 21.78 4.24
C PRO A 220 -18.56 22.65 4.51
N THR A 221 -18.19 23.47 3.52
CA THR A 221 -17.11 24.44 3.58
C THR A 221 -17.41 25.56 4.57
#